data_AF-A0A6C0EGG9-F1
#
_entry.id   AF-A0A6C0EGG9-F1
#
_cell.length_a   1.000
_cell.length_b   1.000
_cell.length_c   1.000
_cell.angle_alpha   90.00
_cell.angle_beta   90.00
_cell.angle_gamma   90.00
#
_symmetry.space_group_name_H-M   'P 1'
#
loop_
_entity.id
_entity.type
_entity.pdbx_description
1 polymer ?
#
loop_
_entity_poly.entity_id
_entity_poly.type
_entity_poly.pdbx_seq_one_letter_code
_entity_poly.pdbx_strand_id
1 'polypeptide(L)'
;MAKATYVLEVLEFITEKEGDNGWLAQGGKIKHIGYMKGKFKTKKDAVSYYNRHNPHMRSLNGDDNNYRSDWDPNTKLLYIVRDDYLINATIDCFSIDDNAEIIEGFTKYKWLK
;
A
#
# COMPACT_ATOMS: atom_id res chain seq x y z
N MET A 1 -9.67 -9.62 21.65
CA MET A 1 -9.62 -8.66 20.52
C MET A 1 -8.70 -9.26 19.46
N ALA A 2 -9.15 -9.39 18.20
CA ALA A 2 -8.22 -9.73 17.12
C ALA A 2 -7.10 -8.70 17.11
N LYS A 3 -5.84 -9.14 17.06
CA LYS A 3 -4.70 -8.24 17.04
C LYS A 3 -4.83 -7.35 15.80
N ALA A 4 -4.84 -6.03 15.96
CA ALA A 4 -4.85 -5.11 14.83
C ALA A 4 -3.68 -5.45 13.90
N THR A 5 -3.98 -5.62 12.62
CA THR A 5 -2.98 -5.88 11.57
C THR A 5 -2.78 -4.62 10.74
N TYR A 6 -1.81 -4.64 9.83
CA TYR A 6 -1.50 -3.53 8.95
C TYR A 6 -1.58 -3.94 7.48
N VAL A 7 -1.91 -2.98 6.62
CA VAL A 7 -1.95 -3.14 5.16
C VAL A 7 -1.24 -1.98 4.48
N LEU A 8 -0.84 -2.18 3.22
CA LEU A 8 -0.39 -1.10 2.36
C LEU A 8 -1.58 -0.57 1.56
N GLU A 9 -1.97 0.66 1.84
CA GLU A 9 -2.80 1.47 0.94
C GLU A 9 -1.97 1.83 -0.29
N VAL A 10 -2.54 1.70 -1.47
CA VAL A 10 -1.94 2.06 -2.75
C VAL A 10 -2.69 3.26 -3.31
N LEU A 11 -1.95 4.31 -3.62
CA LEU A 11 -2.49 5.52 -4.24
C LEU A 11 -1.71 5.84 -5.52
N GLU A 12 -2.39 6.50 -6.45
CA GLU A 12 -1.84 6.94 -7.72
C GLU A 12 -1.62 8.46 -7.67
N PHE A 13 -0.44 8.90 -8.12
CA PHE A 13 -0.10 10.30 -8.29
C PHE A 13 -0.47 10.77 -9.70
N ILE A 14 -1.40 11.70 -9.78
CA ILE A 14 -1.90 12.24 -11.03
C ILE A 14 -0.95 13.34 -11.49
N THR A 15 -0.24 13.07 -12.59
CA THR A 15 0.73 14.00 -13.17
C THR A 15 0.11 14.97 -14.17
N GLU A 16 -0.96 14.56 -14.84
CA GLU A 16 -1.57 15.33 -15.92
C GLU A 16 -2.52 16.42 -15.41
N LYS A 17 -2.56 17.52 -16.16
CA LYS A 17 -3.57 18.58 -16.06
C LYS A 17 -4.37 18.59 -17.38
N GLU A 18 -5.06 17.50 -17.70
CA GLU A 18 -5.81 17.42 -18.96
C GLU A 18 -7.30 17.77 -18.72
N GLY A 19 -7.84 18.66 -19.56
CA GLY A 19 -9.17 19.26 -19.46
C GLY A 19 -9.25 20.52 -18.58
N ASP A 20 -10.41 21.20 -18.56
CA ASP A 20 -10.57 22.53 -17.95
C ASP A 20 -10.23 22.61 -16.46
N ASN A 21 -10.13 21.48 -15.74
CA ASN A 21 -9.77 21.45 -14.31
C ASN A 21 -8.92 20.24 -13.84
N GLY A 22 -8.41 19.36 -14.72
CA GLY A 22 -7.43 18.30 -14.39
C GLY A 22 -7.54 17.64 -12.99
N TRP A 23 -6.42 17.54 -12.27
CA TRP A 23 -6.37 17.04 -10.87
C TRP A 23 -7.09 17.95 -9.86
N LEU A 24 -7.35 19.23 -10.18
CA LEU A 24 -8.12 20.13 -9.31
C LEU A 24 -9.58 19.67 -9.19
N ALA A 25 -10.17 19.15 -10.27
CA ALA A 25 -11.51 18.56 -10.24
C ALA A 25 -11.60 17.33 -9.32
N GLN A 26 -10.47 16.67 -9.04
CA GLN A 26 -10.39 15.50 -8.16
C GLN A 26 -10.04 15.86 -6.70
N GLY A 27 -9.94 17.16 -6.37
CA GLY A 27 -9.60 17.64 -5.03
C GLY A 27 -8.12 17.45 -4.63
N GLY A 28 -7.25 17.09 -5.59
CA GLY A 28 -5.82 16.88 -5.33
C GLY A 28 -5.14 16.01 -6.37
N LYS A 29 -3.81 15.85 -6.22
CA LYS A 29 -2.98 15.02 -7.12
C LYS A 29 -2.86 13.56 -6.68
N ILE A 30 -3.58 13.15 -5.64
CA ILE A 30 -3.44 11.83 -5.04
C ILE A 30 -4.80 11.15 -5.08
N LYS A 31 -4.86 9.99 -5.72
CA LYS A 31 -6.08 9.20 -5.86
C LYS A 31 -5.89 7.85 -5.19
N HIS A 32 -6.76 7.51 -4.26
CA HIS A 32 -6.81 6.16 -3.71
C HIS A 32 -7.21 5.16 -4.79
N ILE A 33 -6.46 4.06 -4.94
CA ILE A 33 -6.78 3.00 -5.92
C ILE A 33 -7.04 1.64 -5.28
N GLY A 34 -6.64 1.44 -4.02
CA GLY A 34 -7.01 0.26 -3.25
C GLY A 34 -6.02 -0.08 -2.14
N TYR A 35 -6.11 -1.31 -1.65
CA TYR A 35 -5.22 -1.84 -0.63
C TYR A 35 -4.63 -3.17 -1.08
N MET A 36 -3.36 -3.40 -0.73
CA MET A 36 -2.68 -4.66 -1.04
C MET A 36 -3.31 -5.84 -0.29
N LYS A 37 -3.38 -7.00 -0.95
CA LYS A 37 -3.89 -8.27 -0.39
C LYS A 37 -3.01 -8.85 0.72
N GLY A 38 -1.76 -8.37 0.87
CA GLY A 38 -0.87 -8.72 1.98
C GLY A 38 -1.25 -8.02 3.29
N LYS A 39 -1.20 -8.77 4.40
CA LYS A 39 -1.41 -8.25 5.78
C LYS A 39 -0.20 -8.47 6.65
N PHE A 40 0.15 -7.47 7.45
CA PHE A 40 1.36 -7.44 8.26
C PHE A 40 1.04 -7.36 9.75
N LYS A 41 1.85 -8.03 10.58
CA LYS A 41 1.66 -8.08 12.04
C LYS A 41 2.09 -6.78 12.73
N THR A 42 3.07 -6.08 12.16
CA THR A 42 3.58 -4.80 12.65
C THR A 42 3.79 -3.82 11.50
N LYS A 43 3.79 -2.51 11.79
CA LYS A 43 4.18 -1.51 10.79
C LYS A 43 5.60 -1.75 10.27
N LYS A 44 6.52 -2.22 11.13
CA LYS A 44 7.91 -2.56 10.74
C LYS A 44 7.95 -3.68 9.70
N ASP A 45 7.08 -4.69 9.79
CA ASP A 45 6.98 -5.75 8.79
C ASP A 45 6.50 -5.20 7.43
N ALA A 46 5.52 -4.29 7.45
CA ALA A 46 5.04 -3.61 6.25
C ALA A 46 6.14 -2.75 5.60
N VAL A 47 6.91 -2.00 6.40
CA VAL A 47 8.06 -1.22 5.91
C VAL A 47 9.16 -2.12 5.35
N SER A 48 9.49 -3.21 6.05
CA SER A 48 10.48 -4.18 5.59
C SER A 48 10.07 -4.86 4.28
N TYR A 49 8.78 -5.17 4.13
CA TYR A 49 8.22 -5.66 2.87
C TYR A 49 8.37 -4.64 1.76
N TYR A 50 7.89 -3.40 1.95
CA TYR A 50 8.01 -2.35 0.95
C TYR A 50 9.46 -2.10 0.50
N ASN A 51 10.39 -1.97 1.45
CA ASN A 51 11.80 -1.67 1.16
C ASN A 51 12.48 -2.77 0.32
N ARG A 52 12.11 -4.04 0.51
CA ARG A 52 12.65 -5.16 -0.27
C ARG A 52 12.20 -5.14 -1.72
N HIS A 53 10.97 -4.69 -1.98
CA HIS A 53 10.40 -4.65 -3.33
C HIS A 53 10.65 -3.33 -4.06
N ASN A 54 10.99 -2.27 -3.33
CA ASN A 54 11.23 -0.93 -3.89
C ASN A 54 12.60 -0.39 -3.45
N PRO A 55 13.72 -1.09 -3.77
CA PRO A 55 15.06 -0.68 -3.35
C PRO A 55 15.51 0.66 -3.96
N HIS A 56 14.86 1.09 -5.05
CA HIS A 56 15.07 2.39 -5.69
C HIS A 56 14.33 3.54 -5.00
N MET A 57 13.41 3.24 -4.08
CA MET A 57 12.59 4.23 -3.40
C MET A 57 13.07 4.47 -1.97
N ARG A 58 12.80 5.68 -1.45
CA ARG A 58 12.98 5.98 -0.03
C ARG A 58 12.06 5.08 0.83
N SER A 59 12.57 4.66 1.97
CA SER A 59 11.82 3.85 2.96
C SER A 59 10.57 4.57 3.47
N LEU A 60 9.49 3.81 3.73
CA LEU A 60 8.23 4.33 4.30
C LEU A 60 8.40 4.97 5.67
N ASN A 61 9.37 4.47 6.47
CA ASN A 61 9.71 5.03 7.78
C ASN A 61 10.75 6.15 7.65
N GLY A 62 10.57 7.03 6.66
CA GLY A 62 11.41 8.20 6.44
C GLY A 62 11.26 9.22 7.58
N ASP A 63 11.94 10.36 7.42
CA ASP A 63 12.24 11.34 8.48
C ASP A 63 11.00 11.86 9.25
N ASP A 64 9.83 11.84 8.64
CA ASP A 64 8.59 12.34 9.23
C ASP A 64 7.79 11.26 10.00
N ASN A 65 8.27 10.00 10.05
CA ASN A 65 7.63 8.85 10.71
C ASN A 65 6.15 8.62 10.32
N ASN A 66 5.74 9.11 9.14
CA ASN A 66 4.34 9.06 8.68
C ASN A 66 3.98 7.74 7.97
N TYR A 67 4.91 6.79 7.86
CA TYR A 67 4.71 5.49 7.19
C TYR A 67 4.16 5.61 5.77
N ARG A 68 4.67 6.59 5.01
CA ARG A 68 4.20 6.96 3.68
C ARG A 68 5.41 7.11 2.74
N SER A 69 5.30 6.57 1.54
CA SER A 69 6.31 6.77 0.50
C SER A 69 6.12 8.10 -0.21
N ASP A 70 7.20 8.56 -0.82
CA ASP A 70 7.11 9.46 -1.98
C ASP A 70 6.47 8.72 -3.17
N TRP A 71 6.06 9.46 -4.20
CA TRP A 71 5.54 8.85 -5.42
C TRP A 71 6.69 8.31 -6.27
N ASP A 72 6.54 7.12 -6.82
CA ASP A 72 7.52 6.49 -7.69
C ASP A 72 7.52 7.16 -9.09
N PRO A 73 8.65 7.66 -9.59
CA PRO A 73 8.72 8.32 -10.88
C PRO A 73 8.35 7.43 -12.07
N ASN A 74 8.52 6.12 -11.96
CA ASN A 74 8.26 5.16 -13.02
C ASN A 74 6.80 4.70 -13.03
N THR A 75 6.26 4.35 -11.87
CA THR A 75 4.90 3.77 -11.75
C THR A 75 3.83 4.80 -11.41
N LYS A 76 4.24 5.99 -10.92
CA LYS A 76 3.36 7.02 -10.34
C LYS A 76 2.62 6.57 -9.08
N LEU A 77 3.01 5.44 -8.48
CA LEU A 77 2.36 4.92 -7.28
C LEU A 77 3.01 5.46 -6.01
N LEU A 78 2.21 5.57 -4.95
CA LEU A 78 2.66 5.80 -3.59
C LEU A 78 1.95 4.83 -2.63
N TYR A 79 2.57 4.62 -1.48
CA TYR A 79 2.15 3.60 -0.52
C TYR A 79 2.07 4.18 0.88
N ILE A 80 1.04 3.81 1.64
CA ILE A 80 0.85 4.23 3.04
C ILE A 80 0.54 3.00 3.90
N VAL A 81 1.22 2.84 5.02
CA VAL A 81 0.87 1.80 6.00
C VAL A 81 -0.37 2.24 6.78
N ARG A 82 -1.44 1.44 6.73
CA ARG A 82 -2.69 1.67 7.45
C ARG A 82 -3.00 0.54 8.41
N ASP A 83 -3.73 0.85 9.48
CA ASP A 83 -4.39 -0.16 10.30
C ASP A 83 -5.47 -0.86 9.48
N ASP A 84 -5.56 -2.18 9.61
CA ASP A 84 -6.58 -3.00 8.96
C ASP A 84 -7.87 -3.04 9.78
N TYR A 85 -8.84 -2.22 9.40
CA TYR A 85 -10.19 -2.21 9.95
C TYR A 85 -11.16 -3.05 9.10
N LEU A 86 -10.79 -4.30 8.80
CA LEU A 86 -11.53 -5.20 7.89
C LEU A 86 -11.58 -4.66 6.46
N ILE A 87 -10.45 -4.14 5.99
CA ILE A 87 -10.32 -3.55 4.67
C ILE A 87 -10.53 -4.61 3.58
N ASN A 88 -11.32 -4.26 2.56
CA ASN A 88 -11.45 -5.07 1.35
C ASN A 88 -10.24 -4.83 0.44
N ALA A 89 -9.28 -5.77 0.44
CA ALA A 89 -8.03 -5.65 -0.30
C ALA A 89 -8.20 -6.11 -1.75
N THR A 90 -7.93 -5.22 -2.69
CA THR A 90 -8.18 -5.41 -4.13
C THR A 90 -6.91 -5.44 -4.97
N ILE A 91 -5.79 -4.93 -4.46
CA ILE A 91 -4.53 -4.79 -5.19
C ILE A 91 -3.63 -5.97 -4.88
N ASP A 92 -3.03 -6.56 -5.92
CA ASP A 92 -2.03 -7.61 -5.72
C ASP A 92 -0.78 -7.06 -5.03
N CYS A 93 -0.14 -7.93 -4.26
CA CYS A 93 1.20 -7.70 -3.72
C CYS A 93 2.24 -7.48 -4.84
N PHE A 94 3.38 -6.88 -4.52
CA PHE A 94 4.50 -6.73 -5.47
C PHE A 94 4.93 -8.06 -6.10
N SER A 95 4.84 -9.15 -5.34
CA SER A 95 4.84 -10.51 -5.88
C SER A 95 3.47 -11.15 -5.66
N ILE A 96 2.93 -11.81 -6.68
CA ILE A 96 1.64 -12.51 -6.59
C ILE A 96 1.68 -13.63 -5.53
N ASP A 97 2.85 -14.23 -5.29
CA ASP A 97 3.07 -15.27 -4.28
C ASP A 97 3.05 -14.73 -2.84
N ASP A 98 2.95 -13.41 -2.66
CA ASP A 98 2.79 -12.76 -1.37
C ASP A 98 1.33 -12.35 -1.10
N ASN A 99 0.42 -12.60 -2.04
CA ASN A 99 -1.00 -12.50 -1.79
C ASN A 99 -1.44 -13.53 -0.73
N ALA A 100 -2.55 -13.23 -0.06
CA ALA A 100 -3.16 -14.19 0.84
C ALA A 100 -3.70 -15.40 0.06
N GLU A 101 -3.40 -16.60 0.55
CA GLU A 101 -3.90 -17.85 -0.02
C GLU A 101 -5.27 -18.16 0.61
N ILE A 102 -6.23 -18.60 -0.19
CA ILE A 102 -7.50 -19.15 0.31
C ILE A 102 -7.39 -20.67 0.23
N ILE A 103 -7.38 -21.32 1.40
CA ILE A 103 -7.27 -22.76 1.53
C ILE A 103 -8.50 -23.24 2.31
N GLU A 104 -9.39 -23.98 1.66
CA GLU A 104 -10.57 -24.59 2.29
C GLU A 104 -11.43 -23.62 3.12
N GLY A 105 -11.57 -22.37 2.65
CA GLY A 105 -12.32 -21.33 3.35
C GLY A 105 -11.55 -20.57 4.44
N PHE A 106 -10.28 -20.92 4.68
CA PHE A 106 -9.36 -20.17 5.53
C PHE A 106 -8.43 -19.28 4.71
N THR A 107 -8.29 -18.03 5.12
CA THR A 107 -7.33 -17.11 4.52
C THR A 107 -5.99 -17.19 5.25
N LYS A 108 -4.95 -17.60 4.54
CA LYS A 108 -3.58 -17.71 5.05
C LYS A 108 -2.77 -16.50 4.58
N TYR A 109 -2.39 -15.65 5.52
CA TYR A 109 -1.55 -14.50 5.26
C TYR A 109 -0.07 -14.83 5.54
N LYS A 110 0.76 -14.73 4.50
CA LYS A 110 2.19 -15.10 4.56
C LYS A 110 2.99 -14.30 5.59
N TRP A 111 2.59 -13.05 5.82
CA TRP A 111 3.28 -12.08 6.68
C TRP A 111 2.66 -11.94 8.08
N LEU A 112 1.67 -12.77 8.44
CA LEU A 112 1.06 -12.82 9.78
C LEU A 112 1.61 -14.00 10.62
N LYS A 113 2.94 -14.18 10.65
CA LYS A 113 3.61 -15.17 11.51
C LYS A 113 3.83 -14.63 12.92
#